data_AF-A0A528MQM3-F1
#
_entry.id   AF-A0A528MQM3-F1
#
_cell.length_a   1.000
_cell.length_b   1.000
_cell.length_c   1.000
_cell.angle_alpha   90.00
_cell.angle_beta   90.00
_cell.angle_gamma   90.00
#
_symmetry.space_group_name_H-M   'P 1'
#
loop_
_entity.id
_entity.type
_entity.pdbx_description
1 polymer ?
#
loop_
_entity_poly.entity_id
_entity_poly.type
_entity_poly.pdbx_seq_one_letter_code
_entity_poly.pdbx_strand_id
1 'polypeptide(L)'
;MRQRRTAEGFALLDEAMISVTAGELSPLLTGLIYCSVIEACQQVHDLGRAREWTSALGRWCAKQPQLISFSGTCLMHRAEIKRLSGAWQDAIDEAQQAVERLTRSNNRKDTAGAWYQLAEVHRLRGDFDAAEQAYRSASQIWLRTAAGPCPVAVGRKAHRCCCGHIPARHGGDDRPSEAHSAAACSRRDHVGG
;
A
#
# COMPACT_ATOMS: atom_id res chain seq x y z
N MET A 1 -22.60 -11.25 -6.04
CA MET A 1 -21.68 -12.16 -6.76
C MET A 1 -20.20 -11.92 -6.41
N ARG A 2 -19.69 -10.68 -6.30
CA ARG A 2 -18.27 -10.39 -5.99
C ARG A 2 -17.73 -11.05 -4.71
N GLN A 3 -18.49 -11.03 -3.61
CA GLN A 3 -18.07 -11.65 -2.34
C GLN A 3 -17.92 -13.18 -2.40
N ARG A 4 -18.71 -13.86 -3.25
CA ARG A 4 -18.66 -15.32 -3.41
C ARG A 4 -17.42 -15.76 -4.18
N ARG A 5 -17.04 -15.01 -5.22
CA ARG A 5 -15.78 -15.19 -5.97
C ARG A 5 -14.54 -14.94 -5.10
N THR A 6 -14.62 -14.02 -4.13
CA THR A 6 -13.55 -13.79 -3.17
C THR A 6 -13.36 -14.98 -2.23
N ALA A 7 -14.44 -15.55 -1.70
CA ALA A 7 -14.38 -16.72 -0.81
C ALA A 7 -13.81 -17.96 -1.53
N GLU A 8 -14.27 -18.22 -2.76
CA GLU A 8 -13.75 -19.31 -3.60
C GLU A 8 -12.26 -19.11 -3.92
N GLY A 9 -11.85 -17.87 -4.20
CA GLY A 9 -10.43 -17.54 -4.41
C GLY A 9 -9.56 -17.79 -3.18
N PHE A 10 -10.06 -17.47 -1.98
CA PHE A 10 -9.33 -17.77 -0.74
C PHE A 10 -9.25 -19.25 -0.43
N ALA A 11 -10.28 -20.03 -0.74
CA ALA A 11 -10.22 -21.48 -0.56
C ALA A 11 -9.09 -22.11 -1.39
N LEU A 12 -8.90 -21.66 -2.64
CA LEU A 12 -7.79 -22.12 -3.49
C LEU A 12 -6.42 -21.69 -2.95
N LEU A 13 -6.32 -20.49 -2.39
CA LEU A 13 -5.11 -20.01 -1.74
C LEU A 13 -4.80 -20.82 -0.47
N ASP A 14 -5.81 -21.13 0.33
CA ASP A 14 -5.66 -21.93 1.55
C ASP A 14 -5.24 -23.37 1.22
N GLU A 15 -5.76 -23.97 0.15
CA GLU A 15 -5.31 -25.26 -0.37
C GLU A 15 -3.83 -25.22 -0.80
N ALA A 16 -3.42 -24.20 -1.53
CA ALA A 16 -2.01 -24.01 -1.90
C ALA A 16 -1.10 -23.85 -0.66
N MET A 17 -1.61 -23.24 0.41
CA MET A 17 -0.86 -23.07 1.66
C MET A 17 -0.62 -24.40 2.40
N ILE A 18 -1.41 -25.45 2.14
CA ILE A 18 -1.14 -26.79 2.67
C ILE A 18 0.19 -27.31 2.11
N SER A 19 0.38 -27.30 0.78
CA SER A 19 1.64 -27.75 0.17
C SER A 19 2.84 -26.88 0.54
N VAL A 20 2.64 -25.56 0.69
CA VAL A 20 3.68 -24.64 1.18
C VAL A 20 4.13 -25.01 2.60
N THR A 21 3.19 -25.23 3.51
CA THR A 21 3.49 -25.50 4.93
C THR A 21 4.02 -26.93 5.14
N ALA A 22 3.62 -27.88 4.28
CA ALA A 22 4.18 -29.22 4.23
C ALA A 22 5.63 -29.27 3.70
N GLY A 23 6.12 -28.19 3.08
CA GLY A 23 7.47 -28.12 2.54
C GLY A 23 7.67 -28.93 1.26
N GLU A 24 6.59 -29.21 0.53
CA GLU A 24 6.59 -30.04 -0.68
C GLU A 24 7.03 -29.27 -1.93
N LEU A 25 7.14 -27.95 -1.83
CA LEU A 25 7.38 -27.06 -2.96
C LEU A 25 8.82 -26.57 -3.02
N SER A 26 9.27 -26.25 -4.23
CA SER A 26 10.55 -25.57 -4.41
C SER A 26 10.56 -24.21 -3.69
N PRO A 27 11.73 -23.69 -3.29
CA PRO A 27 11.82 -22.39 -2.62
C PRO A 27 11.24 -21.23 -3.44
N LEU A 28 11.42 -21.27 -4.75
CA LEU A 28 10.85 -20.27 -5.65
C LEU A 28 9.32 -20.28 -5.62
N LEU A 29 8.71 -21.46 -5.76
CA LEU A 29 7.25 -21.61 -5.73
C LEU A 29 6.68 -21.27 -4.35
N THR A 30 7.36 -21.69 -3.29
CA THR A 30 7.01 -21.34 -1.91
C THR A 30 6.94 -19.82 -1.73
N GLY A 31 7.98 -19.10 -2.19
CA GLY A 31 8.02 -17.66 -2.14
C GLY A 31 6.89 -17.01 -2.94
N LEU A 32 6.65 -17.46 -4.18
CA LEU A 32 5.56 -16.93 -5.02
C LEU A 32 4.19 -17.09 -4.36
N ILE A 33 3.89 -18.27 -3.82
CA ILE A 33 2.59 -18.51 -3.16
C ILE A 33 2.43 -17.63 -1.93
N TYR A 34 3.45 -17.54 -1.05
CA TYR A 34 3.38 -16.61 0.09
C TYR A 34 3.09 -15.18 -0.35
N CYS A 35 3.79 -14.68 -1.37
CA CYS A 35 3.59 -13.32 -1.86
C CYS A 35 2.17 -13.13 -2.45
N SER A 36 1.66 -14.08 -3.23
CA SER A 36 0.30 -14.03 -3.79
C SER A 36 -0.79 -14.06 -2.71
N VAL A 37 -0.62 -14.88 -1.66
CA VAL A 37 -1.56 -14.95 -0.54
C VAL A 37 -1.57 -13.64 0.25
N ILE A 38 -0.39 -13.07 0.53
CA ILE A 38 -0.27 -11.79 1.26
C ILE A 38 -0.93 -10.67 0.44
N GLU A 39 -0.66 -10.59 -0.87
CA GLU A 39 -1.27 -9.60 -1.76
C GLU A 39 -2.80 -9.75 -1.77
N ALA A 40 -3.32 -10.97 -1.92
CA ALA A 40 -4.75 -11.23 -1.90
C ALA A 40 -5.40 -10.79 -0.59
N CYS A 41 -4.75 -11.07 0.56
CA CYS A 41 -5.21 -10.60 1.86
C CYS A 41 -5.25 -9.06 1.95
N GLN A 42 -4.26 -8.37 1.38
CA GLN A 42 -4.23 -6.91 1.33
C GLN A 42 -5.36 -6.33 0.47
N GLN A 43 -5.61 -6.90 -0.70
CA GLN A 43 -6.67 -6.45 -1.62
C GLN A 43 -8.07 -6.51 -1.02
N VAL A 44 -8.29 -7.40 -0.04
CA VAL A 44 -9.57 -7.53 0.67
C VAL A 44 -9.54 -6.97 2.09
N HIS A 45 -8.44 -6.34 2.50
CA HIS A 45 -8.21 -5.78 3.83
C HIS A 45 -8.28 -6.81 4.98
N ASP A 46 -7.95 -8.08 4.72
CA ASP A 46 -7.77 -9.09 5.75
C ASP A 46 -6.36 -8.96 6.37
N LEU A 47 -6.22 -7.95 7.22
CA LEU A 47 -4.93 -7.60 7.84
C LEU A 47 -4.45 -8.66 8.84
N GLY A 48 -5.37 -9.43 9.45
CA GLY A 48 -5.02 -10.51 10.36
C GLY A 48 -4.25 -11.59 9.62
N ARG A 49 -4.84 -12.10 8.52
CA ARG A 49 -4.23 -13.15 7.70
C ARG A 49 -2.98 -12.65 6.97
N ALA A 50 -2.96 -11.39 6.50
CA ALA A 50 -1.77 -10.80 5.88
C ALA A 50 -0.57 -10.76 6.85
N ARG A 51 -0.79 -10.41 8.13
CA ARG A 51 0.25 -10.39 9.17
C ARG A 51 0.77 -11.78 9.51
N GLU A 52 -0.14 -12.75 9.63
CA GLU A 52 0.22 -14.13 9.90
C GLU A 52 1.14 -14.69 8.81
N TRP A 53 0.74 -14.55 7.54
CA TRP A 53 1.53 -15.04 6.42
C TRP A 53 2.82 -14.27 6.19
N THR A 54 2.83 -12.95 6.44
CA THR A 54 4.08 -12.16 6.43
C THR A 54 5.07 -12.66 7.48
N SER A 55 4.58 -13.00 8.68
CA SER A 55 5.41 -13.53 9.76
C SER A 55 5.90 -14.96 9.45
N ALA A 56 5.04 -15.81 8.90
CA ALA A 56 5.39 -17.15 8.46
C ALA A 56 6.46 -17.13 7.36
N LEU A 57 6.27 -16.27 6.35
CA LEU A 57 7.25 -16.02 5.31
C LEU A 57 8.58 -15.56 5.91
N GLY A 58 8.58 -14.57 6.82
CA GLY A 58 9.80 -14.10 7.47
C GLY A 58 10.58 -15.22 8.18
N ARG A 59 9.89 -16.09 8.91
CA ARG A 59 10.51 -17.27 9.56
C ARG A 59 11.05 -18.27 8.54
N TRP A 60 10.34 -18.49 7.44
CA TRP A 60 10.78 -19.37 6.36
C TRP A 60 12.04 -18.83 5.68
N CYS A 61 12.09 -17.51 5.40
CA CYS A 61 13.26 -16.82 4.85
C CYS A 61 14.49 -16.99 5.76
N ALA A 62 14.32 -16.78 7.06
CA ALA A 62 15.42 -16.87 8.03
C ALA A 62 16.07 -18.26 8.08
N LYS A 63 15.32 -19.31 7.74
CA LYS A 63 15.83 -20.69 7.64
C LYS A 63 16.57 -20.97 6.32
N GLN A 64 16.43 -20.11 5.31
CA GLN A 64 17.00 -20.30 3.98
C GLN A 64 17.59 -19.00 3.40
N PRO A 65 18.63 -18.40 4.03
CA PRO A 65 19.18 -17.11 3.60
C PRO A 65 19.69 -17.11 2.15
N GLN A 66 20.18 -18.26 1.68
CA GLN A 66 20.75 -18.46 0.34
C GLN A 66 19.70 -18.48 -0.78
N LEU A 67 18.40 -18.54 -0.45
CA LEU A 67 17.29 -18.68 -1.41
C LEU A 67 16.43 -17.41 -1.55
N ILE A 68 16.83 -16.31 -0.92
CA ILE A 68 16.05 -15.07 -0.84
C ILE A 68 16.20 -14.21 -2.11
N SER A 69 15.75 -14.75 -3.24
CA SER A 69 15.37 -13.93 -4.40
C SER A 69 13.88 -13.62 -4.34
N PHE A 70 13.42 -12.93 -3.29
CA PHE A 70 12.07 -12.37 -3.31
C PHE A 70 11.99 -11.27 -4.36
N SER A 71 10.89 -11.29 -5.13
CA SER A 71 10.58 -10.20 -6.05
C SER A 71 10.49 -8.89 -5.26
N GLY A 72 10.94 -7.79 -5.86
CA GLY A 72 10.84 -6.49 -5.20
C GLY A 72 9.39 -6.10 -4.86
N THR A 73 8.41 -6.60 -5.61
CA THR A 73 6.97 -6.45 -5.33
C THR A 73 6.59 -7.09 -3.98
N CYS A 74 7.12 -8.27 -3.68
CA CYS A 74 6.84 -8.93 -2.40
C CYS A 74 7.43 -8.16 -1.20
N LEU A 75 8.63 -7.60 -1.37
CA LEU A 75 9.24 -6.74 -0.35
C LEU A 75 8.40 -5.47 -0.11
N MET A 76 7.88 -4.86 -1.18
CA MET A 76 6.96 -3.71 -1.08
C MET A 76 5.70 -4.04 -0.27
N HIS A 77 5.05 -5.18 -0.53
CA HIS A 77 3.85 -5.59 0.21
C HIS A 77 4.14 -5.91 1.68
N ARG A 78 5.25 -6.58 1.98
CA ARG A 78 5.64 -6.89 3.36
C ARG A 78 6.01 -5.62 4.15
N ALA A 79 6.65 -4.65 3.51
CA ALA A 79 6.94 -3.35 4.13
C ALA A 79 5.66 -2.66 4.61
N GLU A 80 4.58 -2.73 3.82
CA GLU A 80 3.27 -2.21 4.22
C GLU A 80 2.73 -2.92 5.47
N ILE A 81 2.79 -4.26 5.52
CA ILE A 81 2.31 -5.03 6.68
C ILE A 81 3.13 -4.75 7.93
N LYS A 82 4.46 -4.64 7.80
CA LYS A 82 5.35 -4.30 8.91
C LYS A 82 5.09 -2.89 9.43
N ARG A 83 4.87 -1.92 8.53
CA ARG A 83 4.43 -0.57 8.88
C ARG A 83 3.11 -0.60 9.66
N LEU A 84 2.12 -1.34 9.19
CA LEU A 84 0.82 -1.51 9.87
C LEU A 84 0.94 -2.26 11.21
N SER A 85 2.04 -2.94 11.46
CA SER A 85 2.30 -3.69 12.70
C SER A 85 3.25 -2.93 13.65
N GLY A 86 3.71 -1.74 13.28
CA GLY A 86 4.66 -0.94 14.07
C GLY A 86 6.12 -1.43 14.02
N ALA A 87 6.45 -2.39 13.16
CA ALA A 87 7.81 -2.88 12.95
C ALA A 87 8.57 -1.91 12.02
N TRP A 88 8.84 -0.70 12.51
CA TRP A 88 9.26 0.43 11.69
C TRP A 88 10.60 0.23 10.97
N GLN A 89 11.62 -0.29 11.65
CA GLN A 89 12.95 -0.46 11.04
C GLN A 89 12.89 -1.51 9.93
N ASP A 90 12.31 -2.68 10.22
CA ASP A 90 12.12 -3.71 9.21
C ASP A 90 11.30 -3.23 7.99
N ALA A 91 10.31 -2.35 8.21
CA ALA A 91 9.52 -1.78 7.13
C ALA A 91 10.37 -0.86 6.22
N ILE A 92 11.28 -0.09 6.81
CA ILE A 92 12.24 0.74 6.06
C ILE A 92 13.17 -0.16 5.24
N ASP A 93 13.78 -1.16 5.89
CA ASP A 93 14.76 -2.05 5.25
C ASP A 93 14.13 -2.79 4.06
N GLU A 94 12.91 -3.30 4.21
CA GLU A 94 12.20 -3.97 3.12
C GLU A 94 11.76 -3.00 2.02
N ALA A 95 11.28 -1.80 2.35
CA ALA A 95 10.90 -0.80 1.36
C ALA A 95 12.11 -0.32 0.54
N GLN A 96 13.28 -0.13 1.17
CA GLN A 96 14.52 0.23 0.49
C GLN A 96 15.00 -0.88 -0.45
N GLN A 97 15.00 -2.14 0.02
CA GLN A 97 15.34 -3.27 -0.83
C GLN A 97 14.35 -3.46 -1.99
N ALA A 98 13.05 -3.19 -1.76
CA ALA A 98 12.05 -3.19 -2.81
C ALA A 98 12.35 -2.15 -3.89
N VAL A 99 12.60 -0.89 -3.48
CA VAL A 99 12.99 0.20 -4.40
C VAL A 99 14.18 -0.22 -5.26
N GLU A 100 15.23 -0.76 -4.63
CA GLU A 100 16.46 -1.13 -5.33
C GLU A 100 16.20 -2.24 -6.36
N ARG A 101 15.53 -3.33 -5.96
CA ARG A 101 15.26 -4.47 -6.84
C ARG A 101 14.30 -4.11 -7.98
N LEU A 102 13.25 -3.36 -7.71
CA LEU A 102 12.25 -2.95 -8.70
C LEU A 102 12.80 -1.96 -9.72
N THR A 103 13.71 -1.09 -9.27
CA THR A 103 14.47 -0.21 -10.18
C THR A 103 15.34 -1.05 -11.13
N ARG A 104 16.07 -2.05 -10.60
CA ARG A 104 16.89 -2.95 -11.42
C ARG A 104 16.06 -3.78 -12.42
N SER A 105 14.84 -4.18 -12.07
CA SER A 105 13.94 -4.91 -12.97
C SER A 105 13.10 -4.01 -13.89
N ASN A 106 13.28 -2.68 -13.83
CA ASN A 106 12.52 -1.68 -14.61
C ASN A 106 10.99 -1.78 -14.41
N ASN A 107 10.52 -2.30 -13.26
CA ASN A 107 9.10 -2.35 -12.92
C ASN A 107 8.65 -1.03 -12.29
N ARG A 108 8.44 -0.02 -13.13
CA ARG A 108 8.19 1.37 -12.71
C ARG A 108 6.99 1.53 -11.77
N LYS A 109 5.90 0.79 -12.01
CA LYS A 109 4.67 0.90 -11.21
C LYS A 109 4.96 0.50 -9.76
N ASP A 110 5.59 -0.65 -9.58
CA ASP A 110 5.89 -1.15 -8.23
C ASP A 110 7.05 -0.36 -7.62
N THR A 111 8.01 0.14 -8.40
CA THR A 111 9.06 1.04 -7.87
C THR A 111 8.45 2.28 -7.22
N ALA A 112 7.43 2.89 -7.85
CA ALA A 112 6.71 4.02 -7.26
C ALA A 112 5.95 3.62 -5.98
N GLY A 113 5.32 2.44 -5.97
CA GLY A 113 4.69 1.88 -4.78
C GLY A 113 5.67 1.65 -3.62
N ALA A 114 6.87 1.15 -3.90
CA ALA A 114 7.91 0.96 -2.90
C ALA A 114 8.41 2.29 -2.31
N TRP A 115 8.63 3.31 -3.16
CA TRP A 115 8.94 4.67 -2.68
C TRP A 115 7.83 5.25 -1.81
N TYR A 116 6.57 5.00 -2.17
CA TYR A 116 5.42 5.44 -1.37
C TYR A 116 5.40 4.77 0.01
N GLN A 117 5.66 3.46 0.09
CA GLN A 117 5.74 2.78 1.39
C GLN A 117 6.86 3.35 2.26
N LEU A 118 8.05 3.60 1.69
CA LEU A 118 9.16 4.21 2.41
C LEU A 118 8.79 5.60 2.95
N ALA A 119 8.09 6.40 2.14
CA ALA A 119 7.61 7.71 2.54
C ALA A 119 6.61 7.65 3.71
N GLU A 120 5.64 6.73 3.65
CA GLU A 120 4.67 6.55 4.74
C GLU A 120 5.36 6.12 6.05
N VAL A 121 6.37 5.25 5.99
CA VAL A 121 7.11 4.86 7.21
C VAL A 121 7.82 6.06 7.83
N HIS A 122 8.53 6.86 7.02
CA HIS A 122 9.18 8.09 7.52
C HIS A 122 8.18 9.11 8.06
N ARG A 123 7.04 9.31 7.39
CA ARG A 123 5.98 10.22 7.84
C ARG A 123 5.43 9.82 9.21
N LEU A 124 5.20 8.52 9.42
CA LEU A 124 4.68 7.99 10.68
C LEU A 124 5.72 8.05 11.81
N ARG A 125 7.02 8.03 11.50
CA ARG A 125 8.11 8.22 12.46
C ARG A 125 8.39 9.68 12.79
N GLY A 126 7.88 10.63 12.00
CA GLY A 126 8.16 12.06 12.14
C GLY A 126 9.37 12.55 11.34
N ASP A 127 9.98 11.70 10.52
CA ASP A 127 11.11 12.04 9.65
C ASP A 127 10.61 12.73 8.37
N PHE A 128 9.99 13.90 8.51
CA PHE A 128 9.23 14.54 7.42
C PHE A 128 10.08 14.89 6.19
N ASP A 129 11.35 15.26 6.37
CA ASP A 129 12.24 15.60 5.25
C ASP A 129 12.56 14.35 4.40
N ALA A 130 12.78 13.20 5.05
CA ALA A 130 12.97 11.93 4.37
C ALA A 130 11.68 11.45 3.68
N ALA A 131 10.53 11.63 4.35
CA ALA A 131 9.23 11.32 3.78
C ALA A 131 8.96 12.15 2.51
N GLU A 132 9.22 13.45 2.54
CA GLU A 132 9.01 14.33 1.39
C GLU A 132 9.88 13.93 0.20
N GLN A 133 11.15 13.59 0.43
CA GLN A 133 12.04 13.09 -0.63
C GLN A 133 11.51 11.80 -1.25
N ALA A 134 11.08 10.84 -0.43
CA ALA A 134 10.54 9.58 -0.91
C ALA A 134 9.21 9.76 -1.68
N TYR A 135 8.31 10.63 -1.21
CA TYR A 135 7.10 10.98 -1.97
C TYR A 135 7.42 11.61 -3.32
N ARG A 136 8.39 12.53 -3.38
CA ARG A 136 8.80 13.15 -4.65
C ARG A 136 9.31 12.09 -5.63
N SER A 137 10.11 11.11 -5.17
CA SER A 137 10.56 10.00 -6.01
C SER A 137 9.39 9.17 -6.55
N ALA A 138 8.42 8.83 -5.70
CA ALA A 138 7.21 8.12 -6.13
C ALA A 138 6.42 8.92 -7.19
N SER A 139 6.14 10.21 -6.91
CA SER A 139 5.41 11.10 -7.82
C SER A 139 6.11 11.25 -9.17
N GLN A 140 7.43 11.43 -9.19
CA GLN A 140 8.20 11.55 -10.44
C GLN A 140 8.06 10.30 -11.32
N ILE A 141 8.06 9.11 -10.72
CA ILE A 141 7.91 7.86 -11.47
C ILE A 141 6.47 7.74 -12.01
N TRP A 142 5.46 8.00 -11.18
CA TRP A 142 4.06 7.95 -11.63
C TRP A 142 3.78 8.91 -12.79
N LEU A 143 4.26 10.14 -12.71
CA LEU A 143 4.14 11.13 -13.78
C LEU A 143 4.78 10.66 -15.10
N ARG A 144 5.88 9.91 -15.03
CA ARG A 144 6.57 9.34 -16.21
C ARG A 144 5.89 8.08 -16.76
N THR A 145 4.99 7.44 -16.01
CA THR A 145 4.31 6.19 -16.41
C THR A 145 2.97 6.39 -17.11
N ALA A 146 2.45 7.61 -17.21
CA ALA A 146 1.19 7.92 -17.91
C ALA A 146 0.00 7.02 -17.52
N ALA A 147 -0.25 6.89 -16.21
CA ALA A 147 -1.58 7.11 -15.67
C ALA A 147 -1.47 8.45 -14.91
N GLY A 148 -2.42 9.37 -15.10
CA GLY A 148 -2.32 10.77 -14.66
C GLY A 148 -1.97 10.97 -13.16
N PRO A 149 -1.71 12.22 -12.72
CA PRO A 149 -1.22 12.50 -11.37
C PRO A 149 -2.17 11.93 -10.30
N CYS A 150 -1.60 11.22 -9.32
CA CYS A 150 -2.29 11.00 -8.04
C CYS A 150 -2.29 12.35 -7.28
N PRO A 151 -3.45 12.91 -6.88
CA PRO A 151 -3.51 14.28 -6.37
C PRO A 151 -3.11 14.31 -4.89
N VAL A 152 -1.81 14.42 -4.62
CA VAL A 152 -1.31 14.89 -3.33
C VAL A 152 -0.43 16.11 -3.58
N ALA A 153 -0.99 17.28 -3.26
CA ALA A 153 -0.27 18.54 -3.27
C ALA A 153 0.85 18.47 -2.22
N VAL A 154 2.08 18.63 -2.68
CA VAL A 154 3.26 18.82 -1.84
C VAL A 154 3.16 20.19 -1.17
N GLY A 155 3.09 20.22 0.17
CA GLY A 155 3.13 21.46 0.95
C GLY A 155 2.72 21.28 2.42
N ARG A 156 3.39 22.02 3.32
CA ARG A 156 3.35 21.97 4.82
C ARG A 156 1.99 22.17 5.52
N LYS A 157 0.84 22.10 4.82
CA LYS A 157 -0.50 22.24 5.42
C LYS A 157 -1.45 21.07 5.10
N ALA A 158 -0.93 19.84 5.00
CA ALA A 158 -1.74 18.64 4.73
C ALA A 158 -2.12 17.85 6.01
N HIS A 159 -2.39 18.53 7.13
CA HIS A 159 -2.70 17.88 8.42
C HIS A 159 -4.17 17.39 8.56
N ARG A 160 -4.96 17.37 7.48
CA ARG A 160 -6.39 17.09 7.59
C ARG A 160 -6.96 16.32 6.40
N CYS A 161 -6.46 15.12 6.12
CA CYS A 161 -7.18 14.21 5.20
C CYS A 161 -6.82 12.72 5.33
N CYS A 162 -6.54 12.20 6.53
CA CYS A 162 -6.20 10.77 6.70
C CYS A 162 -7.14 9.96 7.61
N CYS A 163 -8.28 10.50 8.05
CA CYS A 163 -9.31 9.70 8.73
C CYS A 163 -10.61 9.76 7.94
N GLY A 164 -10.96 8.67 7.23
CA GLY A 164 -12.21 8.64 6.48
C GLY A 164 -12.46 7.38 5.65
N HIS A 165 -12.28 6.19 6.21
CA HIS A 165 -13.05 4.99 5.80
C HIS A 165 -13.36 4.12 7.01
N ILE A 166 -14.02 4.73 8.01
CA ILE A 166 -14.93 4.02 8.90
C ILE A 166 -16.32 4.55 8.51
N PRO A 167 -17.19 3.74 7.89
CA PRO A 167 -18.56 4.19 7.64
C PRO A 167 -19.28 4.26 8.99
N ALA A 168 -19.65 5.47 9.39
CA ALA A 168 -20.62 5.67 10.47
C ALA A 168 -21.95 5.05 10.04
N ARG A 169 -22.40 4.02 10.76
CA ARG A 169 -23.76 3.50 10.64
C ARG A 169 -24.72 4.50 11.28
N HIS A 170 -25.57 5.17 10.52
CA HIS A 170 -26.91 5.65 10.92
C HIS A 170 -27.79 5.42 9.67
N GLY A 171 -28.81 4.57 9.70
CA GLY A 171 -30.04 4.77 10.48
C GLY A 171 -30.92 5.71 9.65
N GLY A 172 -31.81 5.14 8.83
CA GLY A 172 -32.59 5.89 7.83
C GLY A 172 -33.64 6.82 8.43
N ASP A 173 -34.01 7.84 7.66
CA ASP A 173 -35.39 8.11 7.25
C ASP A 173 -35.40 9.10 6.07
N ASP A 174 -36.36 8.90 5.18
CA ASP A 174 -36.58 9.60 3.92
C ASP A 174 -37.18 11.00 4.10
N ARG A 175 -36.70 12.00 3.33
CA ARG A 175 -37.50 12.76 2.33
C ARG A 175 -36.78 13.98 1.72
N PRO A 176 -37.10 14.37 0.46
CA PRO A 176 -36.50 15.52 -0.25
C PRO A 176 -37.42 16.75 -0.34
N SER A 177 -36.84 17.94 -0.26
CA SER A 177 -37.36 19.27 -0.66
C SER A 177 -36.28 20.31 -0.32
N GLU A 178 -35.98 21.39 -1.03
CA GLU A 178 -36.34 21.98 -2.32
C GLU A 178 -35.27 23.07 -2.60
N ALA A 179 -35.18 23.48 -3.85
CA ALA A 179 -34.25 24.48 -4.37
C ALA A 179 -34.46 25.90 -3.81
N HIS A 180 -33.37 26.62 -3.54
CA HIS A 180 -33.18 28.08 -3.67
C HIS A 180 -31.67 28.37 -3.46
N SER A 181 -30.97 29.34 -4.03
CA SER A 181 -31.12 30.28 -5.14
C SER A 181 -29.72 30.93 -5.26
N ALA A 182 -29.22 31.13 -6.48
CA ALA A 182 -27.96 31.82 -6.74
C ALA A 182 -28.18 33.35 -6.79
N ALA A 183 -27.32 34.11 -6.10
CA ALA A 183 -26.95 35.51 -6.41
C ALA A 183 -25.80 35.91 -5.45
N ALA A 184 -24.58 36.09 -5.95
CA ALA A 184 -24.02 37.36 -6.44
C ALA A 184 -23.35 38.20 -5.34
N CYS A 185 -22.02 38.34 -5.42
CA CYS A 185 -21.41 39.68 -5.38
C CYS A 185 -20.04 39.63 -6.05
N SER A 186 -19.91 40.40 -7.14
CA SER A 186 -18.73 40.56 -7.97
C SER A 186 -17.85 41.70 -7.45
N ARG A 187 -16.53 41.54 -7.64
CA ARG A 187 -15.50 42.55 -7.97
C ARG A 187 -15.44 43.87 -7.20
N ARG A 188 -14.23 44.19 -6.73
CA ARG A 188 -13.55 45.46 -7.04
C ARG A 188 -12.02 45.26 -7.09
N ASP A 189 -11.46 45.52 -8.26
CA ASP A 189 -10.05 45.86 -8.47
C ASP A 189 -9.80 47.33 -8.04
N HIS A 190 -8.62 47.61 -7.47
CA HIS A 190 -7.73 48.75 -7.75
C HIS A 190 -6.51 48.73 -6.79
N VAL A 191 -5.30 48.47 -7.28
CA VAL A 191 -4.21 49.42 -7.64
C VAL A 191 -3.44 50.02 -6.46
N GLY A 192 -2.15 49.65 -6.40
CA GLY A 192 -1.01 50.58 -6.37
C GLY A 192 -0.74 51.40 -5.10
N GLY A 193 0.41 51.11 -4.49
CA GLY A 193 1.16 51.98 -3.57
C GLY A 193 2.60 51.51 -3.51
#